data_AF-J1IWZ5-F1
#
_entry.id   AF-J1IWZ5-F1
#
_cell.length_a   1.000
_cell.length_b   1.000
_cell.length_c   1.000
_cell.angle_alpha   90.00
_cell.angle_beta   90.00
_cell.angle_gamma   90.00
#
_symmetry.space_group_name_H-M   'P 1'
#
loop_
_entity.id
_entity.type
_entity.pdbx_description
1 polymer ?
#
loop_
_entity_poly.entity_id
_entity_poly.type
_entity_poly.pdbx_seq_one_letter_code
_entity_poly.pdbx_strand_id
1 'polypeptide(L)'
;MLNKSKIDLSLENNFSSKVRFLPKLCSKMKVVDFSNGVSSVNSTFASDTFNIISAKNLQEAIHVDQARSIINSFNAQKLPLAWWVGPHSSNYEVNEVLLSIGLEHVETEVGMAALAQDIDSHVTSMLDDFKIKEVESLQDFIDYGNVMASVFEPFDRRGDNIL
;
A
#
# COMPACT_ATOMS: atom_id res chain seq x y z
N MET A 1 14.91 6.57 -21.94
CA MET A 1 13.48 6.21 -21.91
C MET A 1 13.28 5.09 -20.90
N LEU A 2 12.35 5.26 -19.96
CA LEU A 2 12.06 4.23 -18.95
C LEU A 2 11.42 3.00 -19.63
N ASN A 3 11.88 1.80 -19.30
CA ASN A 3 11.30 0.55 -19.80
C ASN A 3 10.02 0.25 -19.00
N LYS A 4 8.89 0.03 -19.69
CA LYS A 4 7.58 -0.25 -19.07
C LYS A 4 7.65 -1.40 -18.05
N SER A 5 8.28 -2.53 -18.39
CA SER A 5 8.41 -3.66 -17.47
C SER A 5 9.19 -3.30 -16.20
N LYS A 6 10.21 -2.45 -16.32
CA LYS A 6 10.94 -1.93 -15.16
C LYS A 6 10.08 -0.96 -14.34
N ILE A 7 9.31 -0.09 -14.99
CA ILE A 7 8.36 0.80 -14.30
C ILE A 7 7.33 -0.02 -13.52
N ASP A 8 6.69 -0.98 -14.18
CA ASP A 8 5.63 -1.82 -13.58
C ASP A 8 6.15 -2.52 -12.32
N LEU A 9 7.36 -3.11 -12.41
CA LEU A 9 8.01 -3.75 -11.27
C LEU A 9 8.42 -2.74 -10.18
N SER A 10 8.93 -1.56 -10.54
CA SER A 10 9.30 -0.51 -9.59
C SER A 10 8.09 0.04 -8.84
N LEU A 11 6.96 0.28 -9.52
CA LEU A 11 5.72 0.73 -8.90
C LEU A 11 5.25 -0.25 -7.82
N GLU A 12 5.19 -1.54 -8.18
CA GLU A 12 4.77 -2.60 -7.27
C GLU A 12 5.73 -2.74 -6.07
N ASN A 13 7.04 -2.74 -6.32
CA ASN A 13 8.05 -2.81 -5.27
C ASN A 13 7.98 -1.62 -4.30
N ASN A 14 7.75 -0.42 -4.82
CA ASN A 14 7.62 0.80 -4.02
C ASN A 14 6.37 0.75 -3.16
N PHE A 15 5.23 0.34 -3.73
CA PHE A 15 3.99 0.18 -2.98
C PHE A 15 4.16 -0.85 -1.85
N SER A 16 4.64 -2.06 -2.16
CA SER A 16 4.88 -3.11 -1.17
C SER A 16 5.83 -2.65 -0.05
N SER A 17 6.85 -1.87 -0.38
CA SER A 17 7.79 -1.33 0.61
C SER A 17 7.11 -0.27 1.50
N LYS A 18 6.35 0.67 0.91
CA LYS A 18 5.60 1.71 1.62
C LYS A 18 4.67 1.12 2.67
N VAL A 19 3.85 0.15 2.28
CA VAL A 19 2.80 -0.40 3.17
C VAL A 19 3.36 -1.32 4.26
N ARG A 20 4.59 -1.83 4.10
CA ARG A 20 5.20 -2.77 5.06
C ARG A 20 6.20 -2.11 6.01
N PHE A 21 6.78 -0.98 5.64
CA PHE A 21 7.90 -0.41 6.39
C PHE A 21 7.54 -0.08 7.84
N LEU A 22 6.54 0.79 8.08
CA LEU A 22 6.14 1.16 9.44
C LEU A 22 5.57 -0.03 10.23
N PRO A 23 4.69 -0.89 9.66
CA PRO A 23 4.18 -2.04 10.38
C PRO A 23 5.26 -3.01 10.88
N LYS A 24 6.40 -3.16 10.17
CA LYS A 24 7.53 -3.98 10.65
C LYS A 24 8.19 -3.43 11.91
N LEU A 25 8.06 -2.14 12.18
CA LEU A 25 8.63 -1.48 13.35
C LEU A 25 7.67 -1.47 14.55
N CYS A 26 6.40 -1.79 14.31
CA CYS A 26 5.35 -1.77 15.33
C CYS A 26 5.11 -3.19 15.89
N SER A 27 5.45 -3.41 17.17
CA SER A 27 5.31 -4.73 17.82
C SER A 27 3.88 -5.29 17.87
N LYS A 28 2.87 -4.43 17.75
CA LYS A 28 1.45 -4.83 17.72
C LYS A 28 0.97 -5.21 16.32
N MET A 29 1.70 -4.83 15.28
CA MET A 29 1.35 -5.14 13.89
C MET A 29 2.07 -6.40 13.45
N LYS A 30 1.49 -7.09 12.47
CA LYS A 30 2.06 -8.32 11.91
C LYS A 30 2.26 -8.16 10.42
N VAL A 31 3.49 -8.42 9.98
CA VAL A 31 3.82 -8.55 8.55
C VAL A 31 4.21 -10.01 8.30
N VAL A 32 3.57 -10.64 7.32
CA VAL A 32 3.88 -12.01 6.87
C VAL A 32 4.30 -11.95 5.40
N ASP A 33 5.49 -12.45 5.11
CA ASP A 33 6.02 -12.56 3.75
C ASP A 33 5.94 -14.03 3.31
N PHE A 34 5.33 -14.28 2.15
CA PHE A 34 5.19 -15.61 1.56
C PHE A 34 6.26 -15.84 0.48
N SER A 35 6.62 -17.11 0.23
CA SER A 35 7.71 -17.46 -0.70
C SER A 35 7.46 -17.04 -2.14
N ASN A 36 6.20 -16.89 -2.56
CA ASN A 36 5.83 -16.45 -3.90
C ASN A 36 5.79 -14.92 -4.07
N GLY A 37 6.24 -14.14 -3.07
CA GLY A 37 6.27 -12.69 -3.14
C GLY A 37 4.98 -12.01 -2.69
N VAL A 38 3.94 -12.76 -2.32
CA VAL A 38 2.79 -12.21 -1.59
C VAL A 38 3.24 -11.77 -0.19
N SER A 39 2.64 -10.72 0.32
CA SER A 39 2.85 -10.25 1.69
C SER A 39 1.54 -9.73 2.28
N SER A 40 1.31 -9.97 3.56
CA SER A 40 0.17 -9.41 4.28
C SER A 40 0.63 -8.53 5.44
N VAL A 41 -0.08 -7.42 5.61
CA VAL A 41 0.06 -6.46 6.70
C VAL A 41 -1.24 -6.50 7.49
N ASN A 42 -1.15 -6.90 8.75
CA ASN A 42 -2.22 -6.78 9.72
C ASN A 42 -1.82 -5.68 10.71
N SER A 43 -2.52 -4.55 10.63
CA SER A 43 -2.26 -3.37 11.44
C SER A 43 -2.99 -3.38 12.79
N THR A 44 -3.92 -4.32 12.99
CA THR A 44 -4.91 -4.37 14.08
C THR A 44 -5.98 -3.26 14.06
N PHE A 45 -5.88 -2.28 13.16
CA PHE A 45 -6.92 -1.26 13.01
C PHE A 45 -8.11 -1.78 12.22
N ALA A 46 -9.31 -1.30 12.55
CA ALA A 46 -10.54 -1.58 11.82
C ALA A 46 -10.63 -0.74 10.53
N SER A 47 -9.62 -0.84 9.66
CA SER A 47 -9.52 -0.12 8.39
C SER A 47 -8.72 -0.94 7.37
N ASP A 48 -9.29 -1.11 6.17
CA ASP A 48 -8.66 -1.76 5.02
C ASP A 48 -7.43 -1.00 4.49
N THR A 49 -7.38 0.31 4.74
CA THR A 49 -6.27 1.20 4.39
C THR A 49 -4.96 0.77 5.04
N PHE A 50 -5.02 0.14 6.23
CA PHE A 50 -3.82 -0.31 6.95
C PHE A 50 -3.68 -1.84 6.97
N ASN A 51 -4.74 -2.57 6.62
CA ASN A 51 -4.73 -4.03 6.50
C ASN A 51 -4.56 -4.42 5.03
N ILE A 52 -3.33 -4.34 4.55
CA ILE A 52 -3.02 -4.48 3.13
C ILE A 52 -2.41 -5.84 2.83
N ILE A 53 -2.92 -6.49 1.80
CA ILE A 53 -2.24 -7.60 1.12
C ILE A 53 -1.66 -7.03 -0.18
N SER A 54 -0.40 -7.34 -0.46
CA SER A 54 0.25 -6.91 -1.72
C SER A 54 1.21 -7.98 -2.21
N ALA A 55 1.37 -8.08 -3.53
CA ALA A 55 2.42 -8.87 -4.14
C ALA A 55 3.63 -7.99 -4.48
N LYS A 56 4.82 -8.58 -4.36
CA LYS A 56 6.07 -7.99 -4.79
C LYS A 56 6.80 -8.96 -5.70
N ASN A 57 6.91 -8.62 -6.98
CA ASN A 57 7.65 -9.42 -7.96
C ASN A 57 7.13 -10.87 -8.01
N LEU A 58 5.81 -11.03 -8.06
CA LEU A 58 5.18 -12.34 -8.20
C LEU A 58 5.78 -13.07 -9.42
N GLN A 59 6.12 -14.35 -9.27
CA GLN A 59 6.72 -15.16 -10.35
C GLN A 59 5.77 -16.24 -10.89
N GLU A 60 4.66 -16.47 -10.21
CA GLU A 60 3.69 -17.53 -10.49
C GLU A 60 2.29 -17.12 -10.01
N ALA A 61 1.25 -17.79 -10.51
CA ALA A 61 -0.11 -17.56 -10.08
C ALA A 61 -0.29 -17.84 -8.57
N ILE A 62 -1.15 -17.06 -7.92
CA ILE A 62 -1.48 -17.26 -6.50
C ILE A 62 -2.46 -18.42 -6.40
N HIS A 63 -2.13 -19.44 -5.60
CA HIS A 63 -3.07 -20.53 -5.35
C HIS A 63 -4.31 -20.03 -4.60
N VAL A 64 -5.49 -20.44 -5.05
CA VAL A 64 -6.79 -20.08 -4.44
C VAL A 64 -6.81 -20.39 -2.93
N ASP A 65 -6.26 -21.53 -2.52
CA ASP A 65 -6.20 -21.95 -1.11
C ASP A 65 -5.30 -21.03 -0.27
N GLN A 66 -4.18 -20.56 -0.84
CA GLN A 66 -3.31 -19.59 -0.17
C GLN A 66 -4.05 -18.26 0.01
N ALA A 67 -4.64 -17.72 -1.05
CA ALA A 67 -5.37 -16.45 -1.00
C ALA A 67 -6.52 -16.53 0.03
N ARG A 68 -7.31 -17.61 -0.02
CA ARG A 68 -8.40 -17.87 0.94
C ARG A 68 -7.89 -17.99 2.38
N SER A 69 -6.77 -18.67 2.60
CA SER A 69 -6.15 -18.79 3.93
C SER A 69 -5.76 -17.41 4.50
N ILE A 70 -5.16 -16.55 3.68
CA ILE A 70 -4.78 -15.19 4.09
C ILE A 70 -6.03 -14.40 4.47
N ILE A 71 -7.04 -14.36 3.61
CA ILE A 71 -8.30 -13.62 3.85
C ILE A 71 -9.01 -14.13 5.12
N ASN A 72 -9.10 -15.45 5.29
CA ASN A 72 -9.69 -16.05 6.48
C ASN A 72 -9.00 -15.61 7.78
N SER A 73 -7.68 -15.35 7.75
CA SER A 73 -6.96 -14.87 8.93
C SER A 73 -7.39 -13.46 9.38
N PHE A 74 -7.81 -12.60 8.45
CA PHE A 74 -8.38 -11.27 8.75
C PHE A 74 -9.84 -11.39 9.17
N ASN A 75 -10.63 -12.20 8.46
CA ASN A 75 -12.04 -12.45 8.79
C ASN A 75 -12.20 -13.03 10.21
N ALA A 76 -11.32 -13.94 10.63
CA ALA A 76 -11.31 -14.49 11.99
C ALA A 76 -11.12 -13.42 13.08
N GLN A 77 -10.45 -12.32 12.73
CA GLN A 77 -10.23 -11.16 13.60
C GLN A 77 -11.24 -10.04 13.36
N LYS A 78 -12.18 -10.22 12.43
CA LYS A 78 -13.14 -9.20 11.99
C LYS A 78 -12.47 -7.91 11.52
N LEU A 79 -11.32 -8.04 10.85
CA LEU A 79 -10.59 -6.91 10.31
C LEU A 79 -10.92 -6.73 8.82
N PRO A 80 -11.29 -5.51 8.37
CA PRO A 80 -11.40 -5.22 6.94
C PRO A 80 -10.00 -5.27 6.31
N LEU A 81 -9.91 -5.56 5.01
CA LEU A 81 -8.65 -5.65 4.28
C LEU A 81 -8.80 -5.16 2.84
N ALA A 82 -7.69 -4.73 2.26
CA ALA A 82 -7.56 -4.46 0.83
C ALA A 82 -6.45 -5.33 0.22
N TRP A 83 -6.71 -5.91 -0.95
CA TRP A 83 -5.68 -6.60 -1.74
C TRP A 83 -5.27 -5.76 -2.94
N TRP A 84 -4.05 -5.24 -2.90
CA TRP A 84 -3.48 -4.44 -3.98
C TRP A 84 -2.72 -5.31 -4.97
N VAL A 85 -3.09 -5.21 -6.24
CA VAL A 85 -2.44 -5.93 -7.35
C VAL A 85 -1.68 -4.91 -8.21
N GLY A 86 -0.36 -5.04 -8.26
CA GLY A 86 0.48 -4.20 -9.10
C GLY A 86 0.48 -4.63 -10.58
N PRO A 87 0.89 -3.72 -11.49
CA PRO A 87 0.89 -3.99 -12.93
C PRO A 87 1.88 -5.08 -13.37
N HIS A 88 2.88 -5.40 -12.54
CA HIS A 88 3.78 -6.52 -12.81
C HIS A 88 3.08 -7.85 -12.47
N SER A 89 2.48 -7.94 -11.29
CA SER A 89 1.78 -9.13 -10.81
C SER A 89 0.46 -9.42 -11.52
N SER A 90 -0.14 -8.44 -12.20
CA SER A 90 -1.39 -8.64 -12.96
C SER A 90 -1.26 -9.64 -14.11
N ASN A 91 -0.05 -9.98 -14.55
CA ASN A 91 0.20 -10.98 -15.59
C ASN A 91 -0.08 -12.42 -15.14
N TYR A 92 -0.34 -12.65 -13.86
CA TYR A 92 -0.51 -13.98 -13.27
C TYR A 92 -1.96 -14.29 -12.86
N GLU A 93 -2.94 -13.71 -13.57
CA GLU A 93 -4.38 -13.95 -13.39
C GLU A 93 -4.89 -13.72 -11.95
N VAL A 94 -4.17 -12.89 -11.18
CA VAL A 94 -4.44 -12.64 -9.75
C VAL A 94 -5.89 -12.17 -9.55
N ASN A 95 -6.39 -11.33 -10.44
CA ASN A 95 -7.76 -10.81 -10.35
C ASN A 95 -8.81 -11.93 -10.41
N GLU A 96 -8.63 -12.94 -11.25
CA GLU A 96 -9.57 -14.05 -11.37
C GLU A 96 -9.62 -14.88 -10.09
N VAL A 97 -8.45 -15.14 -9.51
CA VAL A 97 -8.33 -15.81 -8.21
C VAL A 97 -9.05 -15.03 -7.12
N LEU A 98 -8.83 -13.72 -7.02
CA LEU A 98 -9.43 -12.87 -5.98
C LEU A 98 -10.96 -12.75 -6.14
N LEU A 99 -11.45 -12.60 -7.38
CA LEU A 99 -12.89 -12.59 -7.67
C LEU A 99 -13.54 -13.93 -7.31
N SER A 100 -12.89 -15.06 -7.62
CA SER A 100 -13.41 -16.40 -7.33
C SER A 100 -13.61 -16.70 -5.83
N ILE A 101 -12.94 -15.93 -4.97
CA ILE A 101 -13.02 -16.08 -3.51
C ILE A 101 -13.82 -14.97 -2.83
N GLY A 102 -14.49 -14.13 -3.62
CA GLY A 102 -15.47 -13.15 -3.13
C GLY A 102 -14.91 -11.76 -2.83
N LEU A 103 -13.68 -11.44 -3.25
CA LEU A 103 -13.26 -10.04 -3.29
C LEU A 103 -13.94 -9.34 -4.47
N GLU A 104 -14.16 -8.04 -4.32
CA GLU A 104 -14.65 -7.17 -5.39
C GLU A 104 -13.59 -6.14 -5.77
N HIS A 105 -13.68 -5.67 -7.01
CA HIS A 105 -12.88 -4.56 -7.46
C HIS A 105 -13.49 -3.25 -6.94
N VAL A 106 -12.73 -2.51 -6.13
CA VAL A 106 -13.19 -1.25 -5.52
C VAL A 106 -12.63 -0.04 -6.26
N GLU A 107 -11.35 -0.08 -6.66
CA GLU A 107 -10.68 1.08 -7.24
C GLU A 107 -9.47 0.71 -8.12
N THR A 108 -9.04 1.67 -8.94
CA THR A 108 -7.79 1.60 -9.72
C THR A 108 -7.04 2.91 -9.56
N GLU A 109 -5.79 2.82 -9.11
CA GLU A 109 -4.89 3.98 -9.01
C GLU A 109 -3.93 4.06 -10.20
N VAL A 110 -3.57 5.29 -10.57
CA VAL A 110 -2.58 5.55 -11.61
C VAL A 110 -1.19 5.60 -10.98
N GLY A 111 -0.33 4.66 -11.37
CA GLY A 111 1.08 4.69 -11.03
C GLY A 111 1.87 5.69 -11.88
N MET A 112 2.69 6.51 -11.23
CA MET A 112 3.58 7.46 -11.90
C MET A 112 5.05 7.12 -11.58
N ALA A 113 5.92 7.28 -12.58
CA ALA A 113 7.36 7.06 -12.42
C ALA A 113 8.15 8.15 -13.13
N ALA A 114 9.22 8.61 -12.48
CA ALA A 114 10.19 9.55 -13.01
C ALA A 114 11.60 9.11 -12.59
N LEU A 115 12.61 9.50 -13.37
CA LEU A 115 14.00 9.40 -12.92
C LEU A 115 14.28 10.57 -11.97
N ALA A 116 14.97 10.33 -10.86
CA ALA A 116 15.27 11.38 -9.88
C ALA A 116 15.98 12.59 -10.51
N GLN A 117 16.94 12.32 -11.42
CA GLN A 117 17.65 13.33 -12.18
C GLN A 117 16.76 14.25 -13.05
N ASP A 118 15.57 13.77 -13.43
CA ASP A 118 14.62 14.56 -14.22
C ASP A 118 13.79 15.48 -13.30
N ILE A 119 13.58 15.09 -12.03
CA ILE A 119 12.82 15.88 -11.03
C ILE A 119 13.61 17.13 -10.61
N ASP A 120 14.90 16.97 -10.31
CA ASP A 120 15.75 18.06 -9.81
C ASP A 120 15.81 19.25 -10.78
N SER A 121 15.71 18.96 -12.08
CA SER A 121 15.71 19.98 -13.14
C SER A 121 14.49 20.91 -13.12
N HIS A 122 13.42 20.54 -12.40
CA HIS A 122 12.17 21.29 -12.30
C HIS A 122 12.06 22.15 -11.03
N VAL A 123 13.00 22.05 -10.08
CA VAL A 123 13.00 22.88 -8.87
C VAL A 123 13.68 24.22 -9.20
N THR A 124 12.89 25.20 -9.65
CA THR A 124 13.43 26.47 -10.18
C THR A 124 13.59 27.58 -9.14
N SER A 125 12.93 27.48 -7.98
CA SER A 125 13.04 28.46 -6.89
C SER A 125 12.42 27.91 -5.60
N MET A 126 13.10 28.10 -4.47
CA MET A 126 12.47 27.99 -3.15
C MET A 126 12.15 29.40 -2.64
N LEU A 127 11.01 29.57 -1.97
CA LEU A 127 10.73 30.81 -1.24
C LEU A 127 11.75 30.93 -0.10
N ASP A 128 12.24 32.14 0.17
CA ASP A 128 13.34 32.37 1.13
C ASP A 128 13.06 31.78 2.54
N ASP A 129 11.79 31.74 2.94
CA ASP A 129 11.34 31.20 4.24
C ASP A 129 10.82 29.75 4.18
N PHE A 130 10.81 29.11 3.00
CA PHE A 130 10.36 27.73 2.86
C PHE A 130 11.50 26.76 3.19
N LYS A 131 11.26 25.91 4.20
CA LYS A 131 12.23 24.91 4.67
C LYS A 131 11.67 23.52 4.50
N ILE A 132 12.45 22.66 3.86
CA ILE A 132 12.25 21.20 3.89
C ILE A 132 13.10 20.67 5.03
N LYS A 133 12.47 19.96 5.97
CA LYS A 133 13.12 19.41 7.17
C LYS A 133 12.78 17.92 7.29
N GLU A 134 13.75 17.13 7.72
CA GLU A 134 13.52 15.74 8.13
C GLU A 134 12.80 15.68 9.49
N VAL A 135 11.91 14.70 9.66
CA VAL A 135 11.19 14.50 10.93
C VAL A 135 12.16 13.95 11.97
N GLU A 136 12.53 14.78 12.95
CA GLU A 136 13.54 14.44 13.98
C GLU A 136 12.95 14.36 15.39
N SER A 137 11.69 14.76 15.58
CA SER A 137 11.03 14.78 16.88
C SER A 137 9.58 14.28 16.81
N LEU A 138 9.02 13.93 17.97
CA LEU A 138 7.61 13.58 18.09
C LEU A 138 6.70 14.75 17.65
N GLN A 139 7.09 15.99 17.94
CA GLN A 139 6.32 17.16 17.53
C GLN A 139 6.30 17.31 16.01
N ASP A 140 7.45 17.13 15.33
CA ASP A 140 7.51 17.15 13.87
C ASP A 140 6.58 16.09 13.25
N PHE A 141 6.51 14.90 13.86
CA PHE A 141 5.63 13.82 13.40
C PHE A 141 4.15 14.19 13.59
N ILE A 142 3.79 14.80 14.73
CA ILE A 142 2.43 15.28 15.00
C ILE A 142 2.04 16.38 14.01
N ASP A 143 2.94 17.33 13.75
CA ASP A 143 2.70 18.43 12.82
C ASP A 143 2.49 17.92 11.39
N TYR A 144 3.34 16.98 10.94
CA TYR A 144 3.15 16.28 9.67
C TYR A 144 1.79 15.55 9.63
N GLY A 145 1.45 14.83 10.70
CA GLY A 145 0.18 14.12 10.81
C GLY A 145 -1.04 15.05 10.71
N ASN A 146 -0.99 16.22 11.33
CA ASN A 146 -2.05 17.23 11.26
C ASN A 146 -2.23 17.77 9.84
N VAL A 147 -1.12 18.06 9.13
CA VAL A 147 -1.15 18.47 7.73
C VAL A 147 -1.77 17.36 6.86
N MET A 148 -1.34 16.11 7.04
CA MET A 148 -1.90 14.98 6.28
C MET A 148 -3.38 14.76 6.58
N ALA A 149 -3.81 14.89 7.83
CA ALA A 149 -5.21 14.75 8.23
C ALA A 149 -6.11 15.81 7.57
N SER A 150 -5.60 17.03 7.38
CA SER A 150 -6.34 18.13 6.75
C SER A 150 -6.75 17.84 5.29
N VAL A 151 -6.04 16.94 4.60
CA VAL A 151 -6.38 16.52 3.22
C VAL A 151 -7.70 15.74 3.18
N PHE A 152 -8.08 15.11 4.29
CA PHE A 152 -9.25 14.27 4.40
C PHE A 152 -10.41 14.96 5.13
N GLU A 153 -10.45 16.29 5.20
CA GLU A 153 -11.57 17.00 5.83
C GLU A 153 -12.79 17.18 4.89
N PRO A 154 -14.02 16.86 5.34
CA PRO A 154 -14.34 16.26 6.64
C PRO A 154 -13.91 14.80 6.68
N PHE A 155 -13.34 14.38 7.83
CA PHE A 155 -12.82 13.02 8.06
C PHE A 155 -13.73 11.97 7.42
N ASP A 156 -13.15 11.08 6.60
CA ASP A 156 -13.92 10.04 5.93
C ASP A 156 -14.65 9.20 6.99
N ARG A 157 -15.99 9.35 7.06
CA ARG A 157 -16.87 8.65 8.01
C ARG A 157 -17.25 7.26 7.54
N ARG A 158 -16.47 6.64 6.65
CA ARG A 158 -16.70 5.26 6.14
C ARG A 158 -16.59 4.14 7.20
N GLY A 159 -16.76 4.46 8.49
CA GLY A 159 -16.96 3.49 9.58
C GLY A 159 -18.41 3.39 10.09
N ASP A 160 -19.32 4.29 9.69
CA ASP A 160 -20.66 4.38 10.32
C ASP A 160 -21.78 3.60 9.60
N ASN A 161 -21.53 2.98 8.45
CA ASN A 161 -22.59 2.41 7.59
C ASN A 161 -22.34 0.98 7.08
N ILE A 162 -21.68 0.11 7.86
CA ILE A 162 -21.74 -1.34 7.63
C ILE A 162 -22.00 -2.03 8.98
N LEU A 163 -23.29 -2.14 9.31
CA LEU A 163 -23.83 -3.12 10.26
C LEU A 163 -24.08 -4.43 9.53
#